data_AF-A0A750KGV2-F1
#
_entry.id   AF-A0A750KGV2-F1
#
_cell.length_a   1.000
_cell.length_b   1.000
_cell.length_c   1.000
_cell.angle_alpha   90.00
_cell.angle_beta   90.00
_cell.angle_gamma   90.00
#
_symmetry.space_group_name_H-M   'P 1'
#
loop_
_entity.id
_entity.type
_entity.pdbx_description
1 polymer ?
#
loop_
_entity_poly.entity_id
_entity_poly.type
_entity_poly.pdbx_seq_one_letter_code
_entity_poly.pdbx_strand_id
1 'polypeptide(L)'
;MNIVKDDHKATLRQWHEELQEKRGARASLRRSVTVNDVCLSEGFRSLLMQTHTLWKIEGQEWRFTALALTTAVAANVKTIDERQTFAAQLGQMTGNNPVMSERRFTRLSTVKTSDELLRQLRRAVKLLNGAVNLISLAEDIFRWCQEHDDLLNHHRRQQRPTEFIRIRWALEYYQAGDADNEKV
;
A
#
# COMPACT_ATOMS: atom_id res chain seq x y z
N MET A 1 -4.25 4.28 -16.18
CA MET A 1 -4.47 5.58 -15.49
C MET A 1 -4.26 5.39 -14.01
N ASN A 2 -3.61 6.33 -13.33
CA ASN A 2 -3.34 6.25 -11.89
C ASN A 2 -4.57 6.69 -11.08
N ILE A 3 -4.87 5.99 -9.99
CA ILE A 3 -5.98 6.31 -9.10
C ILE A 3 -5.58 7.48 -8.19
N VAL A 4 -4.36 7.42 -7.65
CA VAL A 4 -3.75 8.45 -6.82
C VAL A 4 -3.07 9.48 -7.74
N LYS A 5 -3.80 10.56 -8.04
CA LYS A 5 -3.32 11.71 -8.82
C LYS A 5 -2.30 12.56 -8.04
N ASP A 6 -1.59 13.46 -8.72
CA ASP A 6 -0.44 14.19 -8.16
C ASP A 6 -0.79 15.10 -6.97
N ASP A 7 -1.98 15.70 -6.98
CA ASP A 7 -2.55 16.44 -5.84
C ASP A 7 -2.71 15.56 -4.60
N HIS A 8 -3.23 14.33 -4.78
CA HIS A 8 -3.36 13.35 -3.71
C HIS A 8 -1.98 12.88 -3.21
N LYS A 9 -1.00 12.71 -4.10
CA LYS A 9 0.37 12.34 -3.71
C LYS A 9 1.00 13.42 -2.84
N ALA A 10 0.87 14.70 -3.22
CA ALA A 10 1.36 15.82 -2.43
C ALA A 10 0.69 15.86 -1.04
N THR A 11 -0.63 15.72 -1.01
CA THR A 11 -1.41 15.67 0.24
C THR A 11 -0.96 14.51 1.14
N LEU A 12 -0.72 13.33 0.57
CA LEU A 12 -0.30 12.16 1.33
C LEU A 12 1.11 12.33 1.94
N ARG A 13 2.04 12.98 1.24
CA ARG A 13 3.38 13.32 1.77
C ARG A 13 3.26 14.28 2.94
N GLN A 14 2.58 15.40 2.73
CA GLN A 14 2.38 16.41 3.76
C GLN A 14 1.70 15.81 5.00
N TRP A 15 0.64 15.04 4.82
CA TRP A 15 -0.03 14.37 5.92
C TRP A 15 0.89 13.37 6.65
N HIS A 16 1.71 12.61 5.93
CA HIS A 16 2.64 11.65 6.54
C HIS A 16 3.70 12.35 7.41
N GLU A 17 4.20 13.50 6.96
CA GLU A 17 5.10 14.36 7.73
C GLU A 17 4.41 14.87 9.01
N GLU A 18 3.21 15.44 8.90
CA GLU A 18 2.44 15.88 10.07
C GLU A 18 2.14 14.74 11.06
N LEU A 19 1.90 13.53 10.56
CA LEU A 19 1.63 12.35 11.37
C LEU A 19 2.85 11.95 12.21
N GLN A 20 4.08 12.22 11.76
CA GLN A 20 5.29 11.91 12.54
C GLN A 20 5.32 12.70 13.86
N GLU A 21 4.86 13.94 13.85
CA GLU A 21 4.79 14.82 15.02
C GLU A 21 3.61 14.47 15.94
N LYS A 22 2.49 14.01 15.37
CA LYS A 22 1.27 13.64 16.12
C LYS A 22 1.36 12.21 16.68
N ARG A 23 2.21 12.01 17.70
CA ARG A 23 2.49 10.69 18.32
C ARG A 23 1.24 9.91 18.72
N GLY A 24 0.22 10.56 19.28
CA GLY A 24 -1.04 9.92 19.68
C GLY A 24 -1.84 9.36 18.50
N ALA A 25 -2.06 10.19 17.48
CA ALA A 25 -2.72 9.81 16.24
C ALA A 25 -1.97 8.64 15.56
N ARG A 26 -0.65 8.70 15.47
CA ARG A 26 0.17 7.62 14.92
C ARG A 26 0.08 6.33 15.74
N ALA A 27 0.11 6.42 17.07
CA ALA A 27 -0.03 5.25 17.94
C ALA A 27 -1.42 4.60 17.83
N SER A 28 -2.48 5.39 17.63
CA SER A 28 -3.84 4.86 17.39
C SER A 28 -3.89 3.98 16.14
N LEU A 29 -3.27 4.43 15.04
CA LEU A 29 -3.20 3.69 13.78
C LEU A 29 -2.37 2.42 13.90
N ARG A 30 -1.23 2.47 14.61
CA ARG A 30 -0.34 1.30 14.79
C ARG A 30 -0.97 0.20 15.64
N ARG A 31 -1.85 0.56 16.58
CA ARG A 31 -2.57 -0.39 17.45
C ARG A 31 -3.82 -0.99 16.81
N SER A 32 -4.40 -0.34 15.81
CA SER A 32 -5.58 -0.82 15.09
C SER A 32 -5.25 -2.15 14.39
N VAL A 33 -6.03 -3.21 14.62
CA VAL A 33 -5.74 -4.56 14.09
C VAL A 33 -6.50 -4.83 12.81
N THR A 34 -7.75 -4.36 12.74
CA THR A 34 -8.66 -4.49 11.59
C THR A 34 -8.82 -3.17 10.85
N VAL A 35 -9.34 -3.21 9.63
CA VAL A 35 -9.73 -2.00 8.88
C VAL A 35 -10.78 -1.19 9.65
N ASN A 36 -11.74 -1.85 10.32
CA ASN A 36 -12.75 -1.18 11.12
C ASN A 36 -12.13 -0.39 12.29
N ASP A 37 -11.15 -0.95 12.99
CA ASP A 37 -10.42 -0.25 14.06
C ASP A 37 -9.75 1.03 13.52
N VAL A 38 -9.16 0.93 12.32
CA VAL A 38 -8.51 2.06 11.65
C VAL A 38 -9.53 3.15 11.35
N CYS A 39 -10.68 2.79 10.79
CA CYS A 39 -11.75 3.74 10.45
C CYS A 39 -12.25 4.53 11.67
N LEU A 40 -12.19 3.94 12.86
CA LEU A 40 -12.59 4.57 14.12
C LEU A 40 -11.46 5.37 14.80
N SER A 41 -10.22 5.28 14.29
CA SER A 41 -9.04 5.93 14.86
C SER A 41 -8.98 7.44 14.57
N GLU A 42 -8.37 8.20 15.47
CA GLU A 42 -8.11 9.63 15.29
C GLU A 42 -7.17 9.90 14.10
N GLY A 43 -6.14 9.06 13.95
CA GLY A 43 -5.18 9.22 12.86
C GLY A 43 -5.81 9.09 11.47
N PHE A 44 -6.82 8.24 11.30
CA PHE A 44 -7.56 8.13 10.04
C PHE A 44 -8.40 9.37 9.76
N ARG A 45 -9.13 9.89 10.76
CA ARG A 45 -9.95 11.11 10.61
C ARG A 45 -9.12 12.29 10.09
N SER A 46 -7.85 12.41 10.51
CA SER A 46 -6.97 13.49 10.05
C SER A 46 -6.72 13.47 8.53
N LEU A 47 -6.45 12.29 7.93
CA LEU A 47 -6.24 12.17 6.48
C LEU A 47 -7.56 12.25 5.72
N LEU A 48 -8.62 11.67 6.29
CA LEU A 48 -9.95 11.60 5.68
C LEU A 48 -10.47 13.00 5.30
N MET A 49 -10.27 13.99 6.17
CA MET A 49 -10.69 15.37 5.94
C MET A 49 -9.84 16.12 4.91
N GLN A 50 -8.60 15.68 4.65
CA GLN A 50 -7.69 16.32 3.70
C GLN A 50 -7.83 15.75 2.27
N THR A 51 -8.50 14.59 2.11
CA THR A 51 -8.47 13.81 0.85
C THR A 51 -9.87 13.48 0.31
N HIS A 52 -10.86 14.35 0.50
CA HIS A 52 -12.25 14.09 0.07
C HIS A 52 -12.38 13.65 -1.40
N THR A 53 -11.62 14.25 -2.31
CA THR A 53 -11.62 13.90 -3.75
C THR A 53 -11.06 12.51 -4.05
N LEU A 54 -10.27 11.93 -3.13
CA LEU A 54 -9.65 10.62 -3.30
C LEU A 54 -10.59 9.48 -2.93
N TRP A 55 -11.43 9.68 -1.91
CA TRP A 55 -12.25 8.62 -1.33
C TRP A 55 -13.76 8.83 -1.49
N LYS A 56 -14.26 10.06 -1.50
CA LYS A 56 -15.69 10.38 -1.49
C LYS A 56 -16.24 10.41 -2.91
N ILE A 57 -16.24 9.24 -3.56
CA ILE A 57 -16.81 9.04 -4.89
C ILE A 57 -18.00 8.10 -4.76
N GLU A 58 -19.15 8.54 -5.26
CA GLU A 58 -20.39 7.76 -5.22
C GLU A 58 -20.24 6.43 -5.96
N GLY A 59 -20.75 5.36 -5.36
CA GLY A 59 -20.63 4.00 -5.89
C GLY A 59 -19.23 3.39 -5.84
N GLN A 60 -18.26 4.02 -5.14
CA GLN A 60 -16.88 3.52 -5.01
C GLN A 60 -16.44 3.43 -3.55
N GLU A 61 -17.23 2.74 -2.72
CA GLU A 61 -16.96 2.57 -1.28
C GLU A 61 -15.61 1.89 -1.00
N TRP A 62 -15.12 1.07 -1.93
CA TRP A 62 -13.78 0.49 -1.88
C TRP A 62 -12.65 1.50 -1.70
N ARG A 63 -12.86 2.76 -2.12
CA ARG A 63 -11.87 3.85 -1.91
C ARG A 63 -11.74 4.25 -0.45
N PHE A 64 -12.82 4.16 0.32
CA PHE A 64 -12.78 4.42 1.76
C PHE A 64 -11.92 3.36 2.47
N THR A 65 -12.13 2.08 2.11
CA THR A 65 -11.31 0.96 2.56
C THR A 65 -9.84 1.11 2.15
N ALA A 66 -9.58 1.51 0.90
CA ALA A 66 -8.23 1.75 0.40
C ALA A 66 -7.52 2.87 1.16
N LEU A 67 -8.23 3.95 1.46
CA LEU A 67 -7.69 5.05 2.26
C LEU A 67 -7.34 4.57 3.67
N ALA A 68 -8.23 3.82 4.33
CA ALA A 68 -7.99 3.29 5.66
C ALA A 68 -6.74 2.39 5.70
N LEU A 69 -6.62 1.47 4.75
CA LEU A 69 -5.43 0.63 4.61
C LEU A 69 -4.16 1.46 4.40
N THR A 70 -4.20 2.44 3.50
CA THR A 70 -3.09 3.35 3.23
C THR A 70 -2.65 4.07 4.49
N THR A 71 -3.58 4.68 5.23
CA THR A 71 -3.30 5.39 6.48
C THR A 71 -2.67 4.47 7.53
N ALA A 72 -3.22 3.27 7.70
CA ALA A 72 -2.77 2.32 8.70
C ALA A 72 -1.36 1.78 8.41
N VAL A 73 -1.03 1.58 7.13
CA VAL A 73 0.30 1.14 6.72
C VAL A 73 1.29 2.32 6.79
N ALA A 74 0.89 3.51 6.35
CA ALA A 74 1.70 4.74 6.41
C ALA A 74 2.16 5.08 7.83
N ALA A 75 1.36 4.78 8.86
CA ALA A 75 1.76 4.98 10.26
C ALA A 75 3.02 4.19 10.68
N ASN A 76 3.34 3.11 9.95
CA ASN A 76 4.52 2.28 10.15
C ASN A 76 5.71 2.70 9.27
N VAL A 77 5.49 3.58 8.29
CA VAL A 77 6.53 4.17 7.45
C VAL A 77 7.26 5.25 8.26
N LYS A 78 8.59 5.20 8.23
CA LYS A 78 9.50 6.17 8.86
C LYS A 78 10.00 7.19 7.86
N THR A 79 10.33 6.73 6.65
CA THR A 79 10.91 7.56 5.58
C THR A 79 10.26 7.16 4.26
N ILE A 80 9.89 8.16 3.47
CA ILE A 80 9.39 7.95 2.12
C ILE A 80 10.62 7.81 1.20
N ASP A 81 10.77 6.65 0.56
CA ASP A 81 11.82 6.39 -0.43
C ASP A 81 11.17 6.07 -1.77
N GLU A 82 11.21 7.03 -2.71
CA GLU A 82 10.54 6.93 -4.01
C GLU A 82 11.45 6.40 -5.14
N ARG A 83 12.67 5.95 -4.83
CA ARG A 83 13.64 5.48 -5.85
C ARG A 83 13.14 4.29 -6.67
N GLN A 84 12.33 3.42 -6.06
CA GLN A 84 11.79 2.22 -6.67
C GLN A 84 10.32 2.05 -6.26
N THR A 85 9.56 1.23 -7.00
CA THR A 85 8.18 0.89 -6.59
C THR A 85 8.18 0.03 -5.33
N PHE A 86 7.04 -0.05 -4.65
CA PHE A 86 6.91 -0.84 -3.43
C PHE A 86 7.27 -2.31 -3.64
N ALA A 87 6.80 -2.94 -4.73
CA ALA A 87 7.11 -4.34 -4.99
C ALA A 87 8.58 -4.56 -5.40
N ALA A 88 9.17 -3.63 -6.15
CA ALA A 88 10.60 -3.66 -6.47
C ALA A 88 11.48 -3.58 -5.22
N GLN A 89 11.14 -2.70 -4.27
CA GLN A 89 11.83 -2.62 -2.98
C GLN A 89 11.82 -3.95 -2.20
N LEU A 90 10.76 -4.75 -2.34
CA LEU A 90 10.67 -6.07 -1.72
C LEU A 90 11.49 -7.15 -2.45
N GLY A 91 11.68 -6.99 -3.76
CA GLY A 91 12.44 -7.90 -4.62
C GLY A 91 13.94 -7.62 -4.67
N GLN A 92 14.36 -6.43 -4.26
CA GLN A 92 15.75 -6.02 -4.23
C GLN A 92 16.63 -7.00 -3.44
N MET A 93 17.82 -7.30 -3.97
CA MET A 93 18.74 -8.24 -3.33
C MET A 93 19.45 -7.60 -2.14
N THR A 94 19.47 -8.32 -1.02
CA THR A 94 20.26 -7.97 0.17
C THR A 94 21.20 -9.12 0.47
N GLY A 95 22.38 -9.09 -0.12
CA GLY A 95 23.27 -10.25 -0.19
C GLY A 95 22.70 -11.30 -1.13
N ASN A 96 22.54 -12.55 -0.68
CA ASN A 96 22.10 -13.66 -1.52
C ASN A 96 20.57 -13.87 -1.53
N ASN A 97 19.80 -13.03 -0.84
CA ASN A 97 18.34 -13.18 -0.74
C ASN A 97 17.65 -11.84 -1.02
N PRO A 98 16.44 -11.85 -1.62
CA PRO A 98 15.63 -10.65 -1.73
C PRO A 98 15.17 -10.19 -0.35
N VAL A 99 14.91 -8.89 -0.18
CA VAL A 99 14.40 -8.28 1.07
C VAL A 99 13.21 -9.07 1.63
N MET A 100 12.26 -9.41 0.77
CA MET A 100 11.21 -10.37 1.07
C MET A 100 11.43 -11.65 0.27
N SER A 101 11.61 -12.78 0.94
CA SER A 101 11.64 -14.10 0.29
C SER A 101 10.41 -14.36 -0.58
N GLU A 102 10.57 -15.09 -1.68
CA GLU A 102 9.48 -15.46 -2.60
C GLU A 102 8.26 -16.06 -1.89
N ARG A 103 8.46 -16.99 -0.96
CA ARG A 103 7.35 -17.61 -0.21
C ARG A 103 6.48 -16.60 0.55
N ARG A 104 7.09 -15.53 1.09
CA ARG A 104 6.35 -14.44 1.75
C ARG A 104 5.67 -13.53 0.73
N PHE A 105 6.33 -13.29 -0.39
CA PHE A 105 5.76 -12.55 -1.50
C PHE A 105 4.53 -13.25 -2.09
N THR A 106 4.58 -14.56 -2.35
CA THR A 106 3.41 -15.36 -2.78
C THR A 106 2.25 -15.24 -1.80
N ARG A 107 2.53 -15.24 -0.49
CA ARG A 107 1.49 -15.06 0.54
C ARG A 107 0.88 -13.66 0.50
N LEU A 108 1.66 -12.62 0.25
CA LEU A 108 1.16 -11.25 0.05
C LEU A 108 0.26 -11.17 -1.19
N SER A 109 0.68 -11.75 -2.32
CA SER A 109 -0.04 -11.70 -3.60
C SER A 109 -1.29 -12.56 -3.67
N THR A 110 -1.52 -13.43 -2.68
CA THR A 110 -2.68 -14.35 -2.62
C THR A 110 -3.68 -14.02 -1.52
N VAL A 111 -3.47 -12.88 -0.83
CA VAL A 111 -4.40 -12.35 0.18
C VAL A 111 -5.80 -12.16 -0.40
N LYS A 112 -6.82 -12.48 0.40
CA LYS A 112 -8.23 -12.42 -0.02
C LYS A 112 -9.07 -11.41 0.76
N THR A 113 -8.58 -10.88 1.87
CA THR A 113 -9.34 -9.94 2.70
C THR A 113 -8.52 -8.69 3.03
N SER A 114 -9.20 -7.57 3.25
CA SER A 114 -8.55 -6.30 3.59
C SER A 114 -7.75 -6.38 4.88
N ASP A 115 -8.22 -7.13 5.89
CA ASP A 115 -7.49 -7.32 7.16
C ASP A 115 -6.23 -8.17 6.99
N GLU A 116 -6.28 -9.20 6.15
CA GLU A 116 -5.09 -9.97 5.77
C GLU A 116 -4.09 -9.09 5.01
N LEU A 117 -4.58 -8.24 4.11
CA LEU A 117 -3.74 -7.33 3.34
C LEU A 117 -3.02 -6.36 4.27
N LEU A 118 -3.76 -5.69 5.16
CA LEU A 118 -3.22 -4.81 6.18
C LEU A 118 -2.09 -5.47 6.95
N ARG A 119 -2.30 -6.72 7.39
CA ARG A 119 -1.33 -7.49 8.15
C ARG A 119 -0.07 -7.81 7.33
N GLN A 120 -0.21 -8.24 6.08
CA GLN A 120 0.94 -8.54 5.23
C GLN A 120 1.72 -7.28 4.84
N LEU A 121 1.02 -6.19 4.49
CA LEU A 121 1.65 -4.91 4.15
C LEU A 121 2.44 -4.34 5.34
N ARG A 122 1.91 -4.38 6.56
CA ARG A 122 2.67 -3.97 7.76
C ARG A 122 3.94 -4.80 7.96
N ARG A 123 3.91 -6.09 7.68
CA ARG A 123 5.10 -6.97 7.73
C ARG A 123 6.10 -6.59 6.63
N ALA A 124 5.61 -6.28 5.43
CA ALA A 124 6.44 -5.82 4.31
C ALA A 124 7.16 -4.50 4.65
N VAL A 125 6.44 -3.51 5.17
CA VAL A 125 7.03 -2.24 5.64
C VAL A 125 8.09 -2.48 6.72
N LYS A 126 7.86 -3.44 7.63
CA LYS A 126 8.85 -3.81 8.65
C LYS A 126 10.11 -4.43 8.06
N LEU A 127 9.99 -5.28 7.02
CA LEU A 127 11.15 -5.86 6.32
C LEU A 127 11.99 -4.76 5.65
N LEU A 128 11.34 -3.72 5.14
CA LEU A 128 11.97 -2.52 4.59
C LEU A 128 12.48 -1.53 5.65
N ASN A 129 12.52 -1.93 6.93
CA ASN A 129 12.91 -1.09 8.07
C ASN A 129 12.13 0.24 8.21
N GLY A 130 10.98 0.37 7.52
CA GLY A 130 10.16 1.57 7.45
C GLY A 130 10.55 2.57 6.36
N ALA A 131 11.53 2.28 5.51
CA ALA A 131 11.86 3.09 4.32
C ALA A 131 11.11 2.53 3.10
N VAL A 132 10.05 3.22 2.68
CA VAL A 132 9.09 2.65 1.70
C VAL A 132 8.63 3.72 0.73
N ASN A 133 8.42 3.35 -0.53
CA ASN A 133 7.71 4.19 -1.49
C ASN A 133 6.22 4.25 -1.12
N LEU A 134 5.86 5.19 -0.25
CA LEU A 134 4.49 5.37 0.22
C LEU A 134 3.52 5.68 -0.93
N ILE A 135 3.99 6.37 -1.96
CA ILE A 135 3.18 6.77 -3.11
C ILE A 135 2.81 5.56 -3.98
N SER A 136 3.82 4.77 -4.35
CA SER A 136 3.61 3.50 -5.07
C SER A 136 2.72 2.56 -4.26
N LEU A 137 2.96 2.45 -2.96
CA LEU A 137 2.19 1.60 -2.06
C LEU A 137 0.73 2.04 -1.96
N ALA A 138 0.45 3.35 -1.88
CA ALA A 138 -0.91 3.85 -1.89
C ALA A 138 -1.63 3.49 -3.20
N GLU A 139 -1.00 3.72 -4.35
CA GLU A 139 -1.55 3.34 -5.65
C GLU A 139 -1.83 1.83 -5.74
N ASP A 140 -0.94 0.99 -5.22
CA ASP A 140 -1.10 -0.47 -5.14
C ASP A 140 -2.31 -0.87 -4.28
N ILE A 141 -2.46 -0.27 -3.09
CA ILE A 141 -3.57 -0.53 -2.18
C ILE A 141 -4.90 -0.15 -2.81
N PHE A 142 -4.98 1.01 -3.48
CA PHE A 142 -6.19 1.45 -4.16
C PHE A 142 -6.59 0.49 -5.27
N ARG A 143 -5.64 -0.01 -6.07
CA ARG A 143 -5.92 -1.01 -7.11
C ARG A 143 -6.36 -2.33 -6.53
N TRP A 144 -5.71 -2.81 -5.47
CA TRP A 144 -6.14 -4.05 -4.81
C TRP A 144 -7.58 -3.94 -4.30
N CYS A 145 -7.94 -2.83 -3.66
CA CYS A 145 -9.32 -2.64 -3.16
C CYS A 145 -10.32 -2.56 -4.30
N GLN A 146 -9.95 -1.90 -5.40
CA GLN A 146 -10.80 -1.81 -6.59
C GLN A 146 -11.03 -3.18 -7.23
N GLU A 147 -9.98 -3.98 -7.41
CA GLU A 147 -10.07 -5.34 -7.95
C GLU A 147 -10.86 -6.29 -7.02
N HIS A 148 -10.69 -6.11 -5.70
CA HIS A 148 -11.43 -6.88 -4.71
C HIS A 148 -12.93 -6.56 -4.74
N ASP A 149 -13.28 -5.28 -4.83
CA ASP A 149 -14.66 -4.80 -4.96
C ASP A 149 -15.31 -5.30 -6.27
N ASP A 150 -14.59 -5.21 -7.39
CA ASP A 150 -15.05 -5.74 -8.67
C ASP A 150 -15.36 -7.25 -8.57
N LEU A 151 -14.51 -8.00 -7.86
CA LEU A 151 -14.69 -9.44 -7.65
C LEU A 151 -15.91 -9.75 -6.78
N LEU A 152 -16.12 -9.00 -5.70
CA LEU A 152 -17.27 -9.16 -4.80
C LEU A 152 -18.59 -8.76 -5.47
N ASN A 153 -18.58 -7.69 -6.24
CA ASN A 153 -19.77 -7.16 -6.92
C ASN A 153 -19.99 -7.78 -8.32
N HIS A 154 -19.19 -8.78 -8.70
CA HIS A 154 -19.23 -9.44 -10.02
C HIS A 154 -19.11 -8.46 -11.20
N HIS A 155 -18.43 -7.34 -11.00
CA HIS A 155 -18.17 -6.37 -12.05
C HIS A 155 -16.99 -6.83 -12.91
N ARG A 156 -17.25 -7.14 -14.18
CA ARG A 156 -16.18 -7.48 -15.14
C ARG A 156 -15.58 -6.20 -15.72
N ARG A 157 -14.47 -5.73 -15.15
CA ARG A 157 -13.67 -4.66 -15.79
C ARG A 157 -12.82 -5.23 -16.93
N GLN A 158 -12.84 -4.57 -18.08
CA GLN A 158 -11.84 -4.80 -19.12
C GLN A 158 -10.52 -4.18 -18.68
N GLN A 159 -9.59 -5.01 -18.21
CA GLN A 159 -8.23 -4.62 -17.85
C GLN A 159 -7.24 -5.58 -18.50
N ARG A 160 -6.07 -5.05 -18.88
CA ARG A 160 -5.00 -5.85 -19.48
C ARG A 160 -4.42 -6.80 -18.41
N PRO A 161 -3.90 -7.98 -18.77
CA PRO A 161 -3.29 -8.89 -17.80
C PRO A 161 -2.22 -8.23 -16.91
N THR A 162 -1.42 -7.31 -17.46
CA THR A 162 -0.37 -6.60 -16.73
C THR A 162 -0.89 -5.50 -15.79
N GLU A 163 -2.18 -5.17 -15.84
CA GLU A 163 -2.79 -4.14 -14.97
C GLU A 163 -3.29 -4.72 -13.64
N PHE A 164 -3.50 -6.04 -13.56
CA PHE A 164 -3.85 -6.71 -12.31
C PHE A 164 -2.73 -6.55 -11.29
N ILE A 165 -3.08 -6.13 -10.07
CA ILE A 165 -2.13 -5.79 -9.02
C ILE A 165 -1.16 -6.91 -8.72
N ARG A 166 -1.64 -8.16 -8.68
CA ARG A 166 -0.80 -9.34 -8.44
C ARG A 166 0.25 -9.57 -9.54
N ILE A 167 -0.08 -9.26 -10.79
CA ILE A 167 0.81 -9.41 -11.94
C ILE A 167 1.79 -8.24 -11.95
N ARG A 168 1.32 -7.01 -11.71
CA ARG A 168 2.18 -5.84 -11.58
C ARG A 168 3.22 -6.01 -10.48
N TRP A 169 2.79 -6.42 -9.28
CA TRP A 169 3.71 -6.75 -8.19
C TRP A 169 4.72 -7.80 -8.58
N ALA A 170 4.30 -8.89 -9.26
CA ALA A 170 5.22 -9.94 -9.67
C ALA A 170 6.27 -9.42 -10.66
N LEU A 171 5.87 -8.64 -11.67
CA LEU A 171 6.80 -8.05 -12.63
C LEU A 171 7.83 -7.16 -11.93
N GLU A 172 7.38 -6.24 -11.09
CA GLU A 172 8.26 -5.32 -10.36
C GLU A 172 9.20 -6.04 -9.38
N TYR A 173 8.68 -7.04 -8.66
CA TYR A 173 9.44 -7.81 -7.68
C TYR A 173 10.55 -8.65 -8.34
N TYR A 174 10.22 -9.44 -9.38
CA TYR A 174 11.20 -10.33 -10.00
C TYR A 174 12.22 -9.55 -10.85
N GLN A 175 11.80 -8.48 -11.53
CA GLN A 175 12.72 -7.62 -12.28
C GLN A 175 13.77 -6.95 -11.39
N ALA A 176 13.40 -6.56 -10.17
CA ALA A 176 14.34 -5.98 -9.21
C ALA A 176 15.39 -7.01 -8.76
N GLY A 177 15.00 -8.28 -8.60
CA GLY A 177 15.92 -9.36 -8.25
C GLY A 177 16.91 -9.69 -9.36
N ASP A 178 16.46 -9.69 -10.62
CA ASP A 178 17.31 -10.00 -11.77
C ASP A 178 18.31 -8.86 -12.08
N ALA A 179 17.89 -7.60 -11.97
CA ALA A 179 18.73 -6.44 -12.25
C ALA A 179 19.93 -6.27 -11.29
N ASP A 180 19.84 -6.84 -10.08
CA ASP A 180 20.94 -6.87 -9.12
C ASP A 180 21.89 -8.05 -9.39
N ASN A 181 21.39 -9.17 -9.94
CA ASN A 181 22.21 -10.34 -10.30
C ASN A 181 23.10 -10.08 -11.52
N GLU A 182 22.70 -9.21 -12.45
CA GLU A 182 23.52 -8.82 -13.61
C GLU A 182 24.70 -7.89 -13.26
N LYS A 183 24.76 -7.37 -12.02
CA LYS A 183 25.80 -6.44 -11.56
C LYS A 183 26.91 -7.10 -10.72
N VAL A 184 26.87 -8.43 -10.57
CA VAL A 184 27.85 -9.26 -9.85
C VAL A 184 28.70 -10.03 -10.86
#